data_AF-A0A1M4E1N7-F1
#
_entry.id   AF-A0A1M4E1N7-F1
#
_cell.length_a   1.000
_cell.length_b   1.000
_cell.length_c   1.000
_cell.angle_alpha   90.00
_cell.angle_beta   90.00
_cell.angle_gamma   90.00
#
_symmetry.space_group_name_H-M   'P 1'
#
loop_
_entity.id
_entity.type
_entity.pdbx_description
1 polymer ?
#
loop_
_entity_poly.entity_id
_entity_poly.type
_entity_poly.pdbx_seq_one_letter_code
_entity_poly.pdbx_strand_id
1 'polypeptide(L)'
;MNEAMNRHDVAIVGAGATGLNAALLLGRARRRVAVIDAGEPRNASAQHLHGYLSRDGLPPSELLELGRAEIARYGVRRSTGSQRRTRPADSQHRTCPRPEP
;
A
#
# COMPACT_ATOMS: atom_id res chain seq x y z
N MET A 1 -3.29 -15.15 28.10
CA MET A 1 -2.58 -15.59 26.89
C MET A 1 -3.32 -14.98 25.69
N ASN A 2 -2.60 -14.37 24.74
CA ASN A 2 -3.04 -13.58 23.56
C ASN A 2 -3.17 -12.04 23.72
N GLU A 3 -2.04 -11.36 23.90
CA GLU A 3 -1.86 -9.91 23.65
C GLU A 3 -0.66 -9.68 22.69
N ALA A 4 -0.44 -10.61 21.76
CA ALA A 4 0.46 -10.41 20.63
C ALA A 4 -0.38 -10.16 19.36
N MET A 5 -1.35 -9.25 19.44
CA MET A 5 -1.97 -8.69 18.25
C MET A 5 -0.86 -7.98 17.48
N ASN A 6 -0.51 -8.57 16.34
CA ASN A 6 0.59 -8.28 15.45
C ASN A 6 0.67 -6.77 15.12
N ARG A 7 1.30 -5.99 16.01
CA ARG A 7 1.27 -4.53 15.95
C ARG A 7 2.12 -4.08 14.76
N HIS A 8 1.49 -3.51 13.74
CA HIS A 8 2.17 -2.89 12.63
C HIS A 8 2.47 -1.44 12.98
N ASP A 9 3.61 -0.93 12.53
CA ASP A 9 3.98 0.47 12.74
C ASP A 9 3.24 1.36 11.73
N VAL A 10 2.94 0.83 10.54
CA VAL A 10 2.21 1.53 9.48
C VAL A 10 1.25 0.58 8.77
N ALA A 11 0.02 1.05 8.52
CA ALA A 11 -0.94 0.43 7.62
C ALA A 11 -1.14 1.31 6.39
N ILE A 12 -0.99 0.72 5.20
CA ILE A 12 -1.19 1.37 3.90
C ILE A 12 -2.46 0.79 3.29
N VAL A 13 -3.38 1.67 2.87
CA VAL A 13 -4.61 1.28 2.19
C VAL A 13 -4.46 1.57 0.69
N GLY A 14 -4.53 0.50 -0.10
CA GLY A 14 -4.32 0.48 -1.55
C GLY A 14 -2.92 0.02 -1.92
N ALA A 15 -2.82 -0.97 -2.83
CA ALA A 15 -1.55 -1.42 -3.40
C ALA A 15 -1.38 -1.03 -4.88
N GLY A 16 -1.79 0.19 -5.22
CA GLY A 16 -1.39 0.84 -6.48
C GLY A 16 0.07 1.30 -6.45
N ALA A 17 0.55 1.92 -7.53
CA ALA A 17 1.94 2.38 -7.66
C ALA A 17 2.41 3.23 -6.45
N THR A 18 1.59 4.18 -6.00
CA THR A 18 1.91 5.02 -4.82
C THR A 18 2.00 4.21 -3.53
N GLY A 19 1.05 3.29 -3.28
CA GLY A 19 1.02 2.47 -2.07
C GLY A 19 2.19 1.49 -2.01
N LEU A 20 2.55 0.90 -3.15
CA LEU A 20 3.72 0.03 -3.27
C LEU A 20 5.03 0.79 -3.07
N ASN A 21 5.16 2.01 -3.61
CA ASN A 21 6.34 2.84 -3.38
C ASN A 21 6.48 3.26 -1.89
N ALA A 22 5.38 3.65 -1.25
CA ALA A 22 5.38 3.96 0.18
C ALA A 22 5.77 2.73 1.03
N ALA A 23 5.21 1.56 0.71
CA ALA A 23 5.55 0.29 1.35
C ALA A 23 7.02 -0.08 1.18
N LEU A 24 7.58 0.12 -0.02
CA LEU A 24 8.99 -0.13 -0.30
C LEU A 24 9.90 0.74 0.56
N LEU A 25 9.65 2.05 0.61
CA LEU A 25 10.45 2.98 1.41
C LEU A 25 10.38 2.66 2.91
N LEU A 26 9.18 2.39 3.43
CA LEU A 26 8.98 2.06 4.84
C LEU A 26 9.57 0.69 5.22
N GLY A 27 9.46 -0.30 4.34
CA GLY A 27 10.08 -1.62 4.51
C GLY A 27 11.61 -1.52 4.55
N ARG A 28 12.21 -0.71 3.67
CA ARG A 28 13.65 -0.39 3.70
C ARG A 28 14.06 0.32 4.99
N ALA A 29 13.18 1.16 5.54
CA ALA A 29 13.36 1.77 6.85
C ALA A 29 13.10 0.81 8.04
N ARG A 30 12.95 -0.50 7.78
CA ARG A 30 12.72 -1.56 8.78
C ARG A 30 11.46 -1.37 9.62
N ARG A 31 10.45 -0.68 9.08
CA ARG A 31 9.12 -0.58 9.72
C ARG A 31 8.31 -1.83 9.45
N ARG A 32 7.48 -2.22 10.42
CA ARG A 32 6.49 -3.29 10.24
C ARG A 32 5.29 -2.72 9.48
N VAL A 33 5.23 -2.97 8.18
CA VAL A 33 4.20 -2.42 7.29
C VAL A 33 3.20 -3.49 6.89
N ALA A 34 1.92 -3.15 6.95
CA ALA A 34 0.85 -3.90 6.28
C ALA A 34 0.24 -3.09 5.14
N VAL A 35 0.03 -3.74 4.01
CA VAL A 35 -0.65 -3.18 2.84
C VAL A 35 -1.96 -3.92 2.65
N ILE A 36 -3.07 -3.18 2.63
CA ILE A 36 -4.42 -3.71 2.44
C ILE A 36 -4.91 -3.26 1.07
N ASP A 37 -5.20 -4.20 0.18
CA ASP A 37 -5.53 -3.92 -1.21
C ASP A 37 -6.86 -4.55 -1.63
N ALA A 38 -7.74 -3.76 -2.25
CA ALA A 38 -9.01 -4.26 -2.79
C ALA A 38 -8.84 -4.95 -4.15
N GLY A 39 -7.70 -4.77 -4.82
CA GLY A 39 -7.45 -5.36 -6.15
C GLY A 39 -8.14 -4.64 -7.30
N GLU A 40 -8.64 -3.43 -7.07
CA GLU A 40 -9.36 -2.60 -8.05
C GLU A 40 -8.53 -1.35 -8.41
N PRO A 41 -7.45 -1.49 -9.20
CA PRO A 41 -6.64 -0.34 -9.59
C PRO A 41 -7.42 0.57 -10.54
N ARG A 42 -7.33 1.89 -10.34
CA ARG A 42 -8.04 2.90 -11.14
C ARG A 42 -7.75 2.81 -12.64
N ASN A 43 -6.55 2.34 -13.02
CA ASN A 43 -6.11 2.20 -14.40
C ASN A 43 -6.14 0.75 -14.90
N ALA A 44 -6.96 -0.13 -14.30
CA ALA A 44 -7.06 -1.54 -14.69
C ALA A 44 -7.38 -1.75 -16.19
N SER A 45 -8.15 -0.84 -16.80
CA SER A 45 -8.53 -0.92 -18.22
C SER A 45 -7.45 -0.39 -19.19
N ALA A 46 -6.40 0.27 -18.68
CA ALA A 46 -5.34 0.79 -19.52
C ALA A 46 -4.41 -0.35 -19.96
N GLN A 47 -4.14 -0.44 -21.26
CA GLN A 47 -3.20 -1.43 -21.79
C GLN A 47 -1.75 -1.08 -21.43
N HIS A 48 -1.44 0.21 -21.36
CA HIS A 48 -0.09 0.72 -21.11
C HIS A 48 -0.13 1.95 -20.19
N LEU A 49 0.91 2.10 -19.35
CA LEU A 49 1.20 3.31 -18.60
C LEU A 49 2.19 4.20 -19.36
N HIS A 50 1.98 5.50 -19.28
CA HIS A 50 2.89 6.51 -19.83
C HIS A 50 3.33 7.48 -18.74
N GLY A 51 4.48 8.13 -18.94
CA GLY A 51 5.02 9.11 -17.99
C GLY A 51 5.61 8.48 -16.73
N TYR A 52 5.90 7.17 -16.77
CA TYR A 52 6.61 6.49 -15.69
C TYR A 52 8.07 6.27 -16.11
N LEU A 53 9.00 6.93 -15.41
CA LEU A 53 10.42 6.86 -15.73
C LEU A 53 10.89 5.39 -15.80
N SER A 54 11.64 5.05 -16.85
CA SER A 54 12.13 3.70 -17.18
C SER A 54 11.08 2.64 -17.55
N ARG A 55 9.79 2.93 -17.43
CA ARG A 55 8.69 1.97 -17.64
C ARG A 55 7.58 2.53 -18.55
N ASP A 56 7.93 3.46 -19.44
CA ASP A 56 6.97 3.96 -20.42
C ASP A 56 6.52 2.83 -21.35
N GLY A 57 5.21 2.69 -21.55
CA GLY A 57 4.61 1.61 -22.32
C GLY A 57 4.41 0.29 -21.56
N LEU A 58 4.72 0.21 -20.26
CA LEU A 58 4.53 -1.03 -19.50
C LEU A 58 3.02 -1.28 -19.21
N PRO A 59 2.52 -2.52 -19.15
CA PRO A 59 1.18 -2.79 -18.64
C PRO A 59 1.04 -2.42 -17.15
N PRO A 60 -0.08 -1.79 -16.72
CA PRO A 60 -0.31 -1.47 -15.31
C PRO A 60 -0.23 -2.66 -14.36
N SER A 61 -0.73 -3.82 -14.79
CA SER A 61 -0.66 -5.07 -14.02
C SER A 61 0.77 -5.47 -13.72
N GLU A 62 1.65 -5.40 -14.72
CA GLU A 62 3.06 -5.78 -14.60
C GLU A 62 3.81 -4.84 -13.66
N LEU A 63 3.53 -3.53 -13.70
CA LEU A 63 4.10 -2.58 -12.72
C LEU A 63 3.74 -2.98 -11.29
N LEU A 64 2.47 -3.37 -11.05
CA LEU A 64 2.01 -3.77 -9.72
C LEU A 64 2.62 -5.11 -9.29
N GLU A 65 2.78 -6.06 -10.21
CA GLU A 65 3.45 -7.34 -9.94
C GLU A 65 4.91 -7.14 -9.53
N LEU A 66 5.65 -6.33 -10.28
CA LEU A 66 7.03 -5.97 -9.95
C LEU A 66 7.11 -5.29 -8.58
N GLY A 67 6.27 -4.30 -8.32
CA GLY A 67 6.24 -3.60 -7.03
C GLY A 67 5.88 -4.53 -5.87
N ARG A 68 4.93 -5.45 -6.05
CA ARG A 68 4.56 -6.47 -5.04
C ARG A 68 5.74 -7.41 -4.75
N ALA A 69 6.46 -7.85 -5.79
CA ALA A 69 7.63 -8.70 -5.63
C ALA A 69 8.76 -7.97 -4.87
N GLU A 70 8.96 -6.68 -5.12
CA GLU A 70 9.96 -5.87 -4.44
C GLU A 70 9.65 -5.70 -2.94
N ILE A 71 8.43 -5.31 -2.58
CA ILE A 71 8.09 -5.10 -1.16
C ILE A 71 8.14 -6.39 -0.33
N ALA A 72 7.87 -7.54 -0.96
CA ALA A 72 7.96 -8.85 -0.31
C ALA A 72 9.39 -9.15 0.17
N ARG A 73 10.42 -8.67 -0.55
CA ARG A 73 11.84 -8.82 -0.15
C ARG A 73 12.17 -8.07 1.14
N TYR A 74 11.37 -7.07 1.50
CA TYR A 74 11.53 -6.29 2.74
C TYR A 74 10.59 -6.74 3.86
N GLY A 75 9.93 -7.89 3.72
CA GLY A 75 9.04 -8.44 4.75
C GLY A 75 7.72 -7.68 4.92
N VAL A 76 7.36 -6.81 3.97
CA VAL A 76 6.07 -6.12 3.97
C VAL A 76 4.96 -7.15 3.77
N ARG A 77 3.96 -7.13 4.66
CA ARG A 77 2.80 -8.03 4.57
C ARG A 77 1.71 -7.38 3.73
N ARG A 78 1.21 -8.11 2.74
CA ARG A 78 0.07 -7.70 1.92
C ARG A 78 -1.14 -8.59 2.22
N SER A 79 -2.31 -7.99 2.40
CA SER A 79 -3.59 -8.68 2.49
C SER A 79 -4.58 -8.12 1.48
N THR A 80 -5.47 -8.98 0.99
CA THR A 80 -6.59 -8.57 0.14
C THR A 80 -7.74 -8.14 1.04
N GLY A 81 -8.34 -6.97 0.75
CA GLY A 81 -9.50 -6.47 1.48
C GLY A 81 -9.80 -5.00 1.19
N SER A 82 -11.05 -4.60 1.37
CA SER A 82 -11.47 -3.20 1.30
C SER A 82 -11.47 -2.57 2.69
N GLN A 83 -10.94 -1.35 2.82
CA GLN A 83 -11.06 -0.56 4.05
C GLN A 83 -12.12 0.53 3.88
N ARG A 84 -13.12 0.52 4.76
CA ARG A 84 -14.22 1.52 4.74
C ARG A 84 -14.06 2.61 5.78
N ARG A 85 -13.37 2.32 6.89
CA ARG A 85 -13.28 3.24 8.03
C ARG A 85 -12.00 3.01 8.81
N THR A 86 -11.27 4.07 9.05
CA THR A 86 -10.17 4.11 10.02
C THR A 86 -10.67 4.82 11.28
N ARG A 87 -10.32 4.30 12.45
CA ARG A 87 -10.53 4.98 13.73
C ARG A 87 -9.20 5.03 14.47
N PRO A 88 -8.80 6.19 15.00
CA PRO A 88 -7.70 6.24 15.95
C PRO A 88 -8.01 5.30 17.12
N ALA A 89 -7.10 4.38 17.42
CA ALA A 89 -7.21 3.56 18.63
C ALA A 89 -6.79 4.34 19.88
N ASP A 90 -5.89 5.31 19.69
CA ASP A 90 -5.33 6.22 20.70
C ASP A 90 -4.90 7.54 20.02
N SER A 91 -4.47 8.53 20.80
CA SER A 91 -4.00 9.87 20.35
C SER A 91 -2.81 9.86 19.37
N GLN A 92 -2.17 8.70 19.17
CA GLN A 92 -1.00 8.54 18.30
C GLN A 92 -1.35 8.34 16.82
N HIS A 93 -2.58 7.89 16.49
CA HIS A 93 -3.01 7.71 15.11
C HIS A 93 -3.75 8.95 14.61
N ARG A 94 -3.08 9.78 13.81
CA ARG A 94 -3.71 10.92 13.15
C ARG A 94 -4.17 10.50 11.76
N THR A 95 -5.47 10.55 11.52
CA THR A 95 -6.02 10.58 10.16
C THR A 95 -5.92 11.99 9.62
N CYS A 96 -5.73 12.16 8.32
CA CYS A 96 -5.93 13.47 7.71
C CYS A 96 -7.38 13.91 7.99
N PRO A 97 -7.63 15.09 8.57
CA PRO A 97 -8.98 15.57 8.78
C PRO A 97 -9.67 15.70 7.41
N ARG A 98 -10.95 15.28 7.35
CA ARG A 98 -11.76 15.48 6.15
C ARG A 98 -11.87 16.99 5.91
N PRO A 99 -11.63 17.51 4.69
CA PRO A 99 -11.87 18.92 4.42
C PRO A 99 -13.35 19.23 4.69
N GLU A 100 -13.60 20.28 5.47
CA GLU A 100 -14.94 20.86 5.67
C GLU A 100 -15.48 21.35 4.31
N PRO A 101 -16.80 21.24 4.06
CA PRO A 101 -17.42 21.59 2.79
C PRO A 101 -17.28 23.06 2.41
#